data_AF-A0AAJ6NU94-F1
#
_entry.id   AF-A0AAJ6NU94-F1
#
_cell.length_a   1.000
_cell.length_b   1.000
_cell.length_c   1.000
_cell.angle_alpha   90.00
_cell.angle_beta   90.00
_cell.angle_gamma   90.00
#
_symmetry.space_group_name_H-M   'P 1'
#
loop_
_entity.id
_entity.type
_entity.pdbx_description
1 polymer ?
#
loop_
_entity_poly.entity_id
_entity_poly.type
_entity_poly.pdbx_seq_one_letter_code
_entity_poly.pdbx_strand_id
1 'polypeptide(L)'
;MKLLFDQNLSRLLVTQLADVFPDSSHVQLYGLEVKTDTEIWEFAKTNDFCIVTQDVDFAERSRLYGSPPKVVWLRCGNAPTNLSLD
;
A
#
# COMPACT_ATOMS: atom_id res chain seq x y z
N MET A 1 -5.24 -3.20 11.56
CA MET A 1 -4.82 -3.50 10.17
C MET A 1 -3.75 -2.48 9.82
N LYS A 2 -2.64 -2.90 9.23
CA LYS A 2 -1.57 -1.98 8.81
C LYS A 2 -1.49 -1.94 7.30
N LEU A 3 -1.31 -0.73 6.76
CA LEU A 3 -1.32 -0.48 5.33
C LEU A 3 0.10 -0.45 4.79
N LEU A 4 0.33 -1.06 3.63
CA LEU A 4 1.52 -0.86 2.83
C LEU A 4 1.12 -0.08 1.58
N PHE A 5 1.50 1.19 1.54
CA PHE A 5 1.25 2.04 0.39
C PHE A 5 2.24 1.73 -0.72
N ASP A 6 1.68 1.45 -1.89
CA ASP A 6 2.40 1.24 -3.15
C ASP A 6 3.22 2.47 -3.58
N GLN A 7 4.22 2.27 -4.43
CA GLN A 7 5.18 3.28 -4.89
C GLN A 7 4.51 4.49 -5.56
N ASN A 8 3.36 4.26 -6.20
CA ASN A 8 2.60 5.29 -6.90
C ASN A 8 1.77 6.17 -5.95
N LEU A 9 1.73 5.86 -4.66
CA LEU A 9 1.02 6.63 -3.66
C LEU A 9 1.97 7.57 -2.90
N SER A 10 1.42 8.62 -2.30
CA SER A 10 2.22 9.57 -1.54
C SER A 10 2.67 8.97 -0.21
N ARG A 11 3.96 9.14 0.13
CA ARG A 11 4.50 8.80 1.47
C ARG A 11 3.81 9.56 2.61
N LEU A 12 3.19 10.72 2.33
CA LEU A 12 2.45 11.49 3.32
C LEU A 12 1.24 10.72 3.90
N LEU A 13 0.71 9.74 3.16
CA LEU A 13 -0.39 8.91 3.66
C LEU A 13 -0.01 8.12 4.92
N VAL A 14 1.28 7.79 5.10
CA VAL A 14 1.78 7.13 6.32
C VAL A 14 1.53 8.00 7.54
N THR A 15 1.83 9.30 7.46
CA THR A 15 1.65 10.22 8.59
C THR A 15 0.19 10.69 8.73
N GLN A 16 -0.50 10.92 7.62
CA GLN A 16 -1.89 11.40 7.62
C GLN A 16 -2.91 10.38 8.12
N LEU A 17 -2.60 9.09 7.99
CA LEU A 17 -3.49 8.00 8.42
C LEU A 17 -2.98 7.29 9.67
N ALA A 18 -1.96 7.84 10.35
CA ALA A 18 -1.33 7.20 11.51
C ALA A 18 -2.28 7.09 12.73
N ASP A 19 -3.27 7.98 12.83
CA ASP A 19 -4.30 8.00 13.87
C ASP A 19 -5.31 6.84 13.74
N VAL A 20 -5.65 6.44 12.51
CA VAL A 20 -6.61 5.35 12.22
C VAL A 20 -5.91 4.02 11.89
N PHE A 21 -4.77 4.07 11.21
CA PHE A 21 -3.99 2.91 10.78
C PHE A 21 -2.54 3.00 11.28
N PRO A 22 -2.32 2.86 12.60
CA PRO A 22 -0.98 2.82 13.15
C PRO A 22 -0.17 1.67 12.52
N ASP A 23 1.15 1.82 12.49
CA ASP A 23 2.12 0.87 11.91
C ASP A 23 2.01 0.68 10.38
N SER A 24 1.24 1.54 9.71
CA SER A 24 1.26 1.62 8.24
C SER A 24 2.58 2.17 7.75
N SER A 25 2.95 1.82 6.53
CA SER A 25 4.22 2.19 5.94
C SER A 25 4.10 2.25 4.42
N HIS A 26 5.20 2.59 3.76
CA HIS A 26 5.29 2.76 2.32
C HIS A 26 6.41 1.88 1.77
N VAL A 27 6.24 1.31 0.57
CA VAL A 27 7.23 0.40 -0.05
C VAL A 27 8.65 0.96 -0.04
N GLN A 28 8.81 2.26 -0.34
CA GLN A 28 10.11 2.95 -0.29
C GLN A 28 10.80 2.95 1.08
N LEU A 29 10.08 2.91 2.20
CA LEU A 29 10.69 2.88 3.53
C LEU A 29 11.37 1.54 3.84
N TYR A 30 11.09 0.52 3.02
CA TYR A 30 11.69 -0.82 3.12
C TYR A 30 12.62 -1.14 1.94
N GLY A 31 12.95 -0.17 1.09
CA GLY A 31 13.78 -0.42 -0.11
C GLY A 31 13.07 -1.29 -1.16
N LEU A 32 11.73 -1.28 -1.17
CA LEU A 32 10.93 -2.11 -2.08
C LEU A 32 10.57 -1.42 -3.40
N GLU A 33 10.99 -0.18 -3.62
CA GLU A 33 10.66 0.63 -4.80
C GLU A 33 11.31 0.17 -6.12
N VAL A 34 12.26 -0.75 -6.03
CA VAL A 34 12.89 -1.41 -7.19
C VAL A 34 12.53 -2.89 -7.26
N LYS A 35 11.64 -3.35 -6.39
CA LYS A 35 11.27 -4.76 -6.26
C LYS A 35 10.06 -5.08 -7.12
N THR A 36 9.96 -6.34 -7.50
CA THR A 36 8.81 -6.83 -8.27
C THR A 36 7.55 -6.87 -7.40
N ASP A 37 6.38 -6.84 -8.04
CA ASP A 37 5.11 -7.02 -7.34
C ASP A 37 5.10 -8.31 -6.53
N THR A 38 5.74 -9.38 -7.04
CA THR A 38 5.89 -10.65 -6.34
C THR A 38 6.60 -10.49 -5.01
N GLU A 39 7.73 -9.78 -5.00
CA GLU A 39 8.48 -9.49 -3.78
C GLU A 39 7.70 -8.59 -2.82
N ILE A 40 7.04 -7.54 -3.32
CA ILE A 40 6.20 -6.64 -2.50
C ILE A 40 5.05 -7.41 -1.84
N TRP A 41 4.42 -8.33 -2.56
CA TRP A 41 3.34 -9.17 -2.05
C TRP A 41 3.79 -10.15 -0.98
N GLU A 42 4.91 -10.84 -1.19
CA GLU A 42 5.45 -11.76 -0.18
C GLU A 42 5.92 -10.99 1.05
N PHE A 43 6.49 -9.80 0.87
CA PHE A 43 6.80 -8.89 1.97
C PHE A 43 5.54 -8.50 2.74
N ALA A 44 4.50 -8.03 2.04
CA ALA A 44 3.25 -7.63 2.67
C ALA A 44 2.59 -8.79 3.40
N LYS A 45 2.58 -9.99 2.81
CA LYS A 45 2.05 -11.21 3.41
C LYS A 45 2.81 -11.62 4.67
N THR A 46 4.14 -11.71 4.59
CA THR A 46 5.01 -12.13 5.70
C THR A 46 4.94 -11.16 6.86
N ASN A 47 4.77 -9.88 6.54
CA ASN A 47 4.67 -8.82 7.51
C ASN A 47 3.21 -8.40 7.72
N ASP A 48 2.18 -9.20 7.52
CA ASP A 48 0.77 -8.87 7.87
C ASP A 48 0.23 -7.49 7.39
N PHE A 49 0.71 -6.99 6.25
CA PHE A 49 0.23 -5.77 5.62
C PHE A 49 -0.98 -6.00 4.72
N CYS A 50 -1.82 -4.97 4.63
CA CYS A 50 -2.80 -4.78 3.57
C CYS A 50 -2.20 -3.84 2.53
N ILE A 51 -2.11 -4.26 1.27
CA ILE A 51 -1.55 -3.43 0.19
C ILE A 51 -2.61 -2.41 -0.24
N VAL A 52 -2.21 -1.14 -0.30
CA VAL A 52 -3.04 -0.06 -0.85
C VAL A 52 -2.39 0.41 -2.13
N THR A 53 -3.11 0.34 -3.24
CA THR A 53 -2.55 0.59 -4.58
C THR A 53 -3.60 1.16 -5.53
N GLN A 54 -3.14 1.84 -6.58
CA GLN A 54 -3.95 2.18 -7.77
C GLN A 54 -3.70 1.21 -8.92
N ASP A 55 -2.67 0.37 -8.83
CA ASP A 55 -2.30 -0.61 -9.84
C ASP A 55 -3.30 -1.76 -9.88
N VAL A 56 -3.71 -2.13 -11.09
CA VAL A 56 -4.62 -3.25 -11.33
C VAL A 56 -3.95 -4.59 -11.04
N ASP A 57 -2.62 -4.68 -11.16
CA ASP A 57 -1.90 -5.94 -11.06
C ASP A 57 -2.01 -6.54 -9.65
N PHE A 58 -1.96 -5.73 -8.59
CA PHE A 58 -2.24 -6.19 -7.22
C PHE A 58 -3.68 -6.65 -7.01
N ALA A 59 -4.65 -5.98 -7.65
CA ALA A 59 -6.07 -6.33 -7.54
C ALA A 59 -6.38 -7.66 -8.25
N GLU A 60 -5.89 -7.83 -9.48
CA GLU A 60 -5.95 -9.10 -10.23
C GLU A 60 -5.26 -10.22 -9.45
N ARG A 61 -4.10 -9.93 -8.87
CA ARG A 61 -3.36 -10.88 -8.06
C ARG A 61 -4.11 -11.32 -6.81
N SER A 62 -4.79 -10.39 -6.13
CA SER A 62 -5.69 -10.72 -5.02
C SER A 62 -6.90 -11.53 -5.44
N ARG A 63 -7.40 -11.33 -6.66
CA ARG A 63 -8.48 -12.16 -7.22
C ARG A 63 -8.01 -13.60 -7.49
N LEU A 64 -6.77 -13.77 -7.94
CA LEU A 64 -6.20 -15.08 -8.28
C LEU A 64 -5.75 -15.88 -7.05
N TYR A 65 -5.02 -15.26 -6.12
CA TYR A 65 -4.42 -15.96 -4.98
C TYR A 65 -5.21 -15.82 -3.67
N GLY A 66 -6.21 -14.93 -3.63
CA GLY A 66 -6.93 -14.61 -2.41
C GLY A 66 -6.04 -13.88 -1.39
N SER A 67 -6.54 -13.76 -0.17
CA SER A 67 -5.78 -13.20 0.96
C SER A 67 -5.15 -14.32 1.79
N PRO A 68 -3.98 -14.08 2.42
CA PRO A 68 -3.22 -12.81 2.51
C PRO A 68 -2.18 -12.55 1.39
N PRO A 69 -1.77 -11.27 1.15
CA PRO A 69 -2.26 -10.05 1.82
C PRO A 69 -3.64 -9.61 1.29
N LYS A 70 -4.32 -8.74 2.05
CA LYS A 70 -5.51 -8.04 1.56
C LYS A 70 -5.06 -6.91 0.63
N VAL A 71 -5.92 -6.54 -0.33
CA VAL A 71 -5.66 -5.43 -1.26
C VAL A 71 -6.81 -4.42 -1.20
N VAL A 72 -6.47 -3.15 -0.99
CA VAL A 72 -7.36 -2.01 -1.17
C VAL A 72 -6.99 -1.33 -2.49
N TRP A 73 -7.85 -1.48 -3.48
CA TRP A 73 -7.65 -0.87 -4.79
C TRP A 73 -8.35 0.49 -4.88
N LEU A 74 -7.57 1.55 -4.96
CA LEU A 74 -8.07 2.91 -5.07
C LEU A 74 -8.47 3.21 -6.52
N ARG A 75 -9.74 3.55 -6.73
CA ARG A 75 -10.32 3.84 -8.06
C ARG A 75 -10.56 5.33 -8.31
N CYS A 76 -9.92 6.20 -7.52
CA CYS A 76 -10.07 7.65 -7.60
C CYS A 76 -9.19 8.34 -8.66
N GLY A 77 -8.27 7.61 -9.29
CA GLY A 77 -7.28 8.19 -10.22
C GLY A 77 -6.22 9.03 -9.50
N ASN A 78 -5.46 9.82 -10.26
CA ASN A 78 -4.45 10.72 -9.69
C ASN A 78 -5.13 11.86 -8.93
N ALA A 79 -4.98 11.84 -7.60
CA ALA A 79 -5.46 12.90 -6.72
C ALA A 79 -4.30 13.40 -5.85
N PRO A 80 -4.13 14.72 -5.67
CA PRO A 80 -3.09 15.25 -4.81
C PRO A 80 -3.34 14.84 -3.36
N THR A 81 -2.26 14.50 -2.65
CA THR A 81 -2.29 14.36 -1.20
C THR A 81 -2.10 15.73 -0.59
N ASN A 82 -3.21 16.40 -0.24
CA ASN A 82 -3.15 17.71 0.39
C ASN A 82 -2.60 17.58 1.80
N LEU A 83 -1.57 18.36 2.13
CA LEU A 83 -1.08 18.47 3.50
C LEU A 83 -2.08 19.33 4.29
N SER A 84 -2.95 18.70 5.07
CA SER A 84 -3.72 19.40 6.10
C SER A 84 -2.72 19.82 7.19
N LEU A 85 -2.26 21.06 7.13
CA LEU A 85 -1.63 21.73 8.27
C LEU A 85 -2.78 22.33 9.08
N ASP A 86 -3.20 21.65 10.14
CA ASP A 86 -3.98 22.27 11.21
C ASP A 86 -3.06 23.11 12.12
#